data_AF-A0AA38Y5P0-F1
#
_entry.id   AF-A0AA38Y5P0-F1
#
_cell.length_a   1.000
_cell.length_b   1.000
_cell.length_c   1.000
_cell.angle_alpha   90.00
_cell.angle_beta   90.00
_cell.angle_gamma   90.00
#
_symmetry.space_group_name_H-M   'P 1'
#
loop_
_entity.id
_entity.type
_entity.pdbx_description
1 polymer ?
#
loop_
_entity_poly.entity_id
_entity_poly.type
_entity_poly.pdbx_seq_one_letter_code
_entity_poly.pdbx_strand_id
1 'polypeptide(L)' 'MSFGARLSSGFFNGIFRRNAFFLTTVFAGAFAFELAFEGGTNAMWDSWNKGRQWKDIKHKYMTAEEDEDE' A
#
# COMPACT_ATOMS: atom_id res chain seq x y z
N MET A 1 -14.53 27.20 -23.44
CA MET A 1 -14.61 26.05 -22.50
C MET A 1 -13.27 25.92 -21.79
N SER A 2 -13.29 25.99 -20.45
CA SER A 2 -12.10 25.91 -19.60
C SER A 2 -11.36 24.56 -19.78
N PHE A 3 -10.03 24.58 -19.68
CA PHE A 3 -9.16 23.40 -19.73
C PHE A 3 -9.61 22.30 -18.76
N GLY A 4 -10.07 22.66 -17.55
CA GLY A 4 -10.59 21.71 -16.57
C GLY A 4 -11.84 20.96 -17.04
N ALA A 5 -12.69 21.62 -17.85
CA ALA A 5 -13.89 20.99 -18.41
C ALA A 5 -13.55 19.95 -19.50
N ARG A 6 -12.41 20.10 -20.18
CA ARG A 6 -11.93 19.14 -21.19
C ARG A 6 -11.34 17.89 -20.54
N LEU A 7 -10.61 18.05 -19.44
CA LEU A 7 -10.10 16.92 -18.66
C LEU A 7 -11.22 16.12 -18.01
N SER A 8 -12.19 16.79 -17.37
CA SER A 8 -13.31 16.11 -16.70
C SER A 8 -14.21 15.37 -17.70
N SER A 9 -14.52 15.97 -18.86
CA SER A 9 -15.32 15.33 -19.90
C SER A 9 -14.60 14.15 -20.56
N GLY A 10 -13.28 14.24 -20.76
CA GLY A 10 -12.47 13.13 -21.25
C GLY A 10 -12.43 11.94 -20.27
N PHE A 11 -12.22 12.22 -18.98
CA PHE A 11 -12.18 11.21 -17.93
C PHE A 11 -13.54 10.50 -17.75
N PHE A 12 -14.63 11.27 -17.74
CA PHE A 12 -15.98 10.72 -17.63
C PHE A 12 -16.35 9.83 -18.83
N ASN A 13 -16.10 10.29 -20.06
CA ASN A 13 -16.38 9.48 -21.25
C ASN A 13 -15.48 8.25 -21.37
N GLY A 14 -14.23 8.32 -20.91
CA GLY A 14 -13.25 7.23 -21.02
C GLY A 14 -13.42 6.13 -19.98
N ILE A 15 -13.76 6.48 -18.74
CA ILE A 15 -13.76 5.53 -17.60
C ILE A 15 -15.16 5.28 -17.06
N PHE A 16 -15.96 6.34 -16.85
CA PHE A 16 -17.22 6.24 -16.07
C PHE A 16 -18.46 6.00 -16.92
N ARG A 17 -18.43 6.30 -18.22
CA ARG A 17 -19.59 6.18 -19.11
C ARG A 17 -19.97 4.73 -19.43
N ARG A 18 -19.02 3.79 -19.40
CA ARG A 18 -19.25 2.37 -19.69
C ARG A 18 -19.06 1.54 -18.43
N ASN A 19 -20.13 0.88 -17.98
CA ASN A 19 -20.16 0.14 -16.71
C ASN A 19 -19.04 -0.92 -16.60
N ALA A 20 -18.79 -1.68 -17.68
CA ALA A 20 -17.69 -2.66 -17.72
C ALA A 20 -16.28 -2.04 -17.57
N PHE A 21 -16.06 -0.86 -18.16
CA PHE A 21 -14.79 -0.14 -18.01
C PHE A 21 -14.65 0.45 -16.60
N PHE A 22 -15.73 1.03 -16.08
CA PHE A 22 -15.76 1.56 -14.71
C PHE A 22 -15.37 0.48 -13.68
N LEU A 23 -16.03 -0.68 -13.70
CA LEU A 23 -15.74 -1.77 -12.77
C LEU A 23 -14.30 -2.30 -12.91
N THR A 24 -13.82 -2.47 -14.15
CA THR A 24 -12.44 -2.91 -14.40
C THR A 24 -11.43 -1.91 -13.87
N THR A 25 -11.65 -0.61 -14.11
CA THR A 25 -10.77 0.45 -13.59
C THR A 25 -10.80 0.51 -12.07
N VAL A 26 -11.96 0.34 -11.43
CA VAL A 26 -12.07 0.30 -9.97
C VAL A 26 -11.30 -0.88 -9.40
N PHE A 27 -11.47 -2.09 -9.94
CA PHE A 27 -10.76 -3.28 -9.44
C PHE A 27 -9.25 -3.20 -9.69
N ALA A 28 -8.83 -2.81 -10.89
CA ALA A 28 -7.41 -2.64 -11.19
C ALA A 28 -6.78 -1.54 -10.31
N GLY A 29 -7.49 -0.44 -10.11
CA GLY A 29 -7.07 0.66 -9.25
C GLY A 29 -6.96 0.23 -7.78
N ALA A 30 -7.96 -0.50 -7.26
CA ALA A 30 -7.95 -1.00 -5.90
C ALA A 30 -6.77 -1.96 -5.65
N PHE A 31 -6.53 -2.89 -6.57
CA PHE A 31 -5.42 -3.83 -6.47
C PHE A 31 -4.05 -3.13 -6.50
N ALA A 32 -3.86 -2.20 -7.45
CA ALA A 32 -2.61 -1.43 -7.52
C ALA A 32 -2.42 -0.55 -6.28
N PHE A 33 -3.51 0.04 -5.77
CA PHE A 33 -3.49 0.85 -4.56
C PHE A 33 -3.13 0.02 -3.33
N GLU A 34 -3.72 -1.17 -3.16
CA GLU A 34 -3.46 -2.07 -2.04
C GLU A 34 -1.96 -2.39 -1.91
N LEU A 35 -1.33 -2.84 -3.00
CA LEU A 35 0.10 -3.16 -3.02
C LEU A 35 0.98 -1.96 -2.64
N ALA A 36 0.68 -0.79 -3.22
CA ALA A 36 1.43 0.43 -2.97
C ALA A 36 1.22 0.96 -1.54
N PHE A 37 -0.02 0.91 -1.06
CA PHE A 37 -0.41 1.40 0.25
C PHE A 37 0.17 0.53 1.35
N GLU A 38 0.04 -0.79 1.26
CA GLU A 38 0.62 -1.72 2.23
C GLU A 38 2.14 -1.56 2.31
N GLY A 39 2.84 -1.58 1.17
CA GLY A 39 4.30 -1.42 1.13
C GLY A 39 4.74 -0.06 1.68
N GLY A 40 4.08 1.03 1.27
CA GLY A 40 4.41 2.38 1.70
C GLY A 40 4.14 2.63 3.19
N THR A 41 3.00 2.18 3.70
CA THR A 41 2.63 2.37 5.10
C THR A 41 3.46 1.51 6.04
N ASN A 42 3.77 0.26 5.68
CA ASN A 42 4.71 -0.57 6.43
C ASN A 42 6.10 0.04 6.48
N ALA A 43 6.64 0.52 5.35
CA ALA A 43 7.94 1.17 5.32
C ALA A 43 7.98 2.44 6.20
N MET A 44 6.91 3.23 6.17
CA MET A 44 6.76 4.41 7.03
C MET A 44 6.71 4.02 8.51
N TRP A 45 5.92 3.01 8.86
CA TRP A 45 5.82 2.49 10.22
C TRP A 45 7.16 1.96 10.73
N ASP A 46 7.88 1.23 9.89
CA ASP A 46 9.17 0.64 10.19
C ASP A 46 10.23 1.69 10.47
N SER A 47 10.23 2.75 9.66
CA SER A 47 11.12 3.88 9.83
C SER A 47 10.86 4.60 11.15
N TRP A 48 9.60 4.82 11.51
CA TRP A 48 9.23 5.51 12.75
C TRP A 48 9.53 4.65 13.99
N ASN A 49 9.26 3.35 13.94
CA ASN A 49 9.38 2.47 15.09
C ASN A 49 10.69 1.68 15.15
N LYS A 50 11.70 2.09 14.37
CA LYS A 50 12.99 1.42 14.28
C LYS A 50 13.60 1.18 15.67
N GLY A 51 14.04 -0.05 15.91
CA GLY A 51 14.67 -0.47 17.17
C GLY A 51 13.69 -0.84 18.28
N ARG A 52 12.38 -0.64 18.08
CA ARG A 52 11.32 -1.04 19.03
C ARG A 52 10.51 -2.22 18.53
N GLN A 53 10.60 -2.56 17.25
CA GLN A 53 9.81 -3.63 16.67
C GLN A 53 10.42 -4.99 17.02
N TRP A 54 9.57 -6.00 17.16
CA TRP A 54 10.02 -7.36 17.43
C TRP A 54 11.07 -7.82 16.41
N LYS A 55 10.85 -7.57 15.10
CA LYS A 55 11.83 -7.89 14.06
C LYS A 55 13.21 -7.25 14.26
N ASP A 56 13.30 -6.12 14.96
CA ASP A 56 14.57 -5.45 15.25
C ASP A 56 15.25 -6.04 16.48
N ILE A 57 14.50 -6.52 17.48
CA ILE A 57 15.03 -6.96 18.79
C ILE A 57 15.00 -8.47 19.02
N LYS A 58 14.33 -9.23 18.14
CA LYS A 58 14.11 -10.68 18.27
C LYS A 58 15.41 -11.47 18.48
N HIS A 59 16.48 -11.06 17.79
CA HIS A 59 17.80 -11.68 17.89
C HIS A 59 18.40 -11.63 19.31
N LYS A 60 17.90 -10.77 20.21
CA LYS A 60 18.39 -10.70 21.60
C LYS A 60 17.81 -11.78 22.50
N TYR A 61 16.68 -12.36 22.10
CA TYR A 61 15.91 -13.29 22.93
C TYR A 61 15.99 -14.72 22.41
N MET A 62 16.17 -14.93 21.11
CA MET A 62 16.30 -16.28 20.56
C MET A 62 17.63 -16.95 20.91
N THR A 63 18.73 -16.19 20.99
CA THR A 63 20.02 -16.72 21.47
C THR A 63 20.03 -16.95 22.97
N ALA A 64 19.26 -16.16 23.72
CA ALA A 64 19.13 -16.35 25.17
C ALA A 64 18.37 -17.64 25.52
N GLU A 65 17.41 -18.06 24.71
CA GLU A 65 16.75 -19.37 24.84
C GLU A 65 17.73 -20.51 24.49
N GLU A 66 18.56 -20.37 23.45
CA GLU A 66 19.58 -21.37 23.09
C GLU A 66 20.67 -21.51 24.17
N ASP A 67 21.09 -20.40 24.81
CA ASP A 67 22.08 -20.40 25.89
C ASP A 67 21.50 -20.84 27.27
N GLU A 68 20.17 -20.80 27.47
CA GLU A 68 19.51 -21.28 28.71
C GLU A 68 19.22 -22.79 28.69
N ASP A 69 19.16 -23.41 27.50
CA ASP A 69 18.89 -24.84 27.29
C ASP A 69 20.19 -25.70 27.21
N GLU A 70 21.39 -25.11 27.21
CA GLU A 70 22.71 -25.77 27.39
C GLU A 70 23.21 -25.73 28.85
#